data_AF-A0A964TJJ6-F1
#
_entry.id   AF-A0A964TJJ6-F1
#
_cell.length_a   1.000
_cell.length_b   1.000
_cell.length_c   1.000
_cell.angle_alpha   90.00
_cell.angle_beta   90.00
_cell.angle_gamma   90.00
#
_symmetry.space_group_name_H-M   'P 1'
#
loop_
_entity.id
_entity.type
_entity.pdbx_description
1 polymer ?
#
loop_
_entity_poly.entity_id
_entity_poly.type
_entity_poly.pdbx_seq_one_letter_code
_entity_poly.pdbx_strand_id
1 'polypeptide(L)'
;MGRYLSARETAARLIEAHGGLAILTRTTPGSFDPVTQQTTGGGTSSWTFRVVVLPPGMAQRFGVDLEGKNAREVYFALDGAPVLPQPGDRITLATGETGTLFWVQTYDPAMDGPIMTVAYAEWGAP
;
A
#
# COMPACT_ATOMS: atom_id res chain seq x y z
N MET A 1 0.27 -21.55 -20.35
CA MET A 1 1.26 -20.51 -20.01
C MET A 1 0.50 -19.21 -19.81
N GLY A 2 0.32 -18.78 -18.55
CA GLY A 2 -0.63 -17.74 -18.18
C GLY A 2 -0.32 -16.41 -18.85
N ARG A 3 -1.28 -15.86 -19.61
CA ARG A 3 -1.13 -14.62 -20.41
C ARG A 3 -0.74 -13.37 -19.60
N TYR A 4 -0.68 -13.47 -18.27
CA TYR A 4 -0.43 -12.36 -17.34
C TYR A 4 0.89 -12.46 -16.58
N LEU A 5 1.66 -13.55 -16.73
CA LEU A 5 2.98 -13.71 -16.10
C LEU A 5 3.99 -12.69 -16.64
N SER A 6 4.03 -12.50 -17.95
CA SER A 6 4.93 -11.50 -18.57
C SER A 6 4.57 -10.07 -18.18
N ALA A 7 3.27 -9.76 -18.04
CA ALA A 7 2.81 -8.45 -17.59
C ALA A 7 3.17 -8.21 -16.12
N ARG A 8 3.04 -9.24 -15.26
CA ARG A 8 3.48 -9.24 -13.87
C ARG A 8 4.97 -8.96 -13.75
N GLU A 9 5.79 -9.75 -14.44
CA GLU A 9 7.24 -9.58 -14.41
C GLU A 9 7.69 -8.21 -14.96
N THR A 10 6.98 -7.68 -15.97
CA THR A 10 7.30 -6.36 -16.54
C THR A 10 6.94 -5.25 -15.57
N ALA A 11 5.77 -5.29 -14.94
CA ALA A 11 5.36 -4.32 -13.93
C ALA A 11 6.29 -4.37 -12.71
N ALA A 12 6.63 -5.57 -12.23
CA ALA A 12 7.59 -5.77 -11.16
C ALA A 12 8.96 -5.18 -11.53
N ARG A 13 9.51 -5.49 -12.72
CA ARG A 13 10.78 -4.93 -13.19
C ARG A 13 10.76 -3.41 -13.33
N LEU A 14 9.67 -2.81 -13.78
CA LEU A 14 9.57 -1.35 -13.92
C LEU A 14 9.53 -0.66 -12.55
N ILE A 15 8.80 -1.22 -11.59
CA ILE A 15 8.77 -0.72 -10.21
C ILE A 15 10.12 -1.00 -9.52
N GLU A 16 10.82 -2.09 -9.84
CA GLU A 16 12.16 -2.33 -9.34
C GLU A 16 13.21 -1.36 -9.92
N ALA A 17 13.11 -1.06 -11.21
CA ALA A 17 14.04 -0.19 -11.92
C ALA A 17 13.84 1.30 -11.60
N HIS A 18 12.61 1.72 -11.32
CA HIS A 18 12.26 3.15 -11.14
C HIS A 18 11.63 3.48 -9.78
N GLY A 19 11.33 2.47 -8.96
CA GLY A 19 10.74 2.66 -7.64
C GLY A 19 11.78 2.94 -6.56
N GLY A 20 11.33 3.69 -5.55
CA GLY A 20 12.07 3.90 -4.31
C GLY A 20 11.72 2.84 -3.28
N LEU A 21 12.58 2.65 -2.28
CA LEU A 21 12.22 1.89 -1.09
C LEU A 21 11.26 2.72 -0.22
N ALA A 22 10.23 2.06 0.28
CA ALA A 22 9.31 2.61 1.25
C ALA A 22 9.00 1.58 2.34
N ILE A 23 8.77 2.07 3.54
CA ILE A 23 8.36 1.27 4.69
C ILE A 23 6.85 1.41 4.82
N LEU A 24 6.15 0.28 4.74
CA LEU A 24 4.75 0.17 5.06
C LEU A 24 4.62 -0.24 6.53
N THR A 25 3.84 0.51 7.29
CA THR A 25 3.61 0.29 8.71
C THR A 25 2.11 0.09 8.94
N ARG A 26 1.75 -1.00 9.61
CA ARG A 26 0.38 -1.29 10.05
C ARG A 26 0.31 -1.26 11.56
N THR A 27 -0.62 -0.46 12.08
CA THR A 27 -0.96 -0.44 13.49
C THR A 27 -2.22 -1.28 13.69
N THR A 28 -2.07 -2.45 14.29
CA THR A 28 -3.22 -3.28 14.67
C THR A 28 -3.71 -2.83 16.05
N PRO A 29 -4.97 -2.38 16.18
CA PRO A 29 -5.53 -2.01 17.48
C PRO A 29 -5.53 -3.23 18.41
N GLY A 30 -5.19 -3.00 19.67
CA GLY A 30 -5.40 -4.01 20.70
C GLY A 30 -6.89 -4.19 21.01
N SER A 31 -7.23 -5.32 21.63
CA SER A 31 -8.58 -5.51 22.18
C SER A 31 -8.59 -5.01 23.62
N PHE A 32 -9.61 -4.24 23.99
CA PHE A 32 -9.82 -3.86 25.38
C PHE A 32 -10.53 -5.01 26.11
N ASP A 33 -9.91 -5.52 27.17
CA ASP A 33 -10.55 -6.47 28.07
C ASP A 33 -11.25 -5.69 29.20
N PRO A 34 -12.60 -5.73 29.28
CA PRO A 34 -13.34 -4.97 30.28
C PRO A 34 -13.20 -5.52 31.71
N VAL A 35 -12.73 -6.75 31.89
CA VAL A 35 -12.59 -7.39 33.21
C VAL A 35 -11.25 -7.02 33.84
N THR A 36 -10.17 -7.09 33.06
CA THR A 36 -8.82 -6.73 33.54
C THR A 36 -8.51 -5.24 33.38
N GLN A 37 -9.35 -4.49 32.67
CA GLN A 37 -9.14 -3.09 32.27
C GLN A 37 -7.81 -2.88 31.53
N GLN A 38 -7.28 -3.94 30.91
CA GLN A 38 -6.04 -3.88 30.16
C GLN A 38 -6.34 -3.99 28.66
N THR A 39 -5.56 -3.26 27.87
CA THR A 39 -5.52 -3.49 26.43
C THR A 39 -4.61 -4.68 26.20
N THR A 40 -5.16 -5.77 25.70
CA THR A 40 -4.42 -7.00 25.41
C THR A 40 -4.28 -7.17 23.91
N GLY A 41 -3.06 -7.41 23.45
CA GLY A 41 -2.73 -7.47 22.03
C GLY A 41 -2.64 -6.10 21.37
N GLY A 42 -2.39 -6.11 20.06
CA GLY A 42 -2.08 -4.91 19.28
C GLY A 42 -0.57 -4.71 19.12
N GLY A 43 -0.20 -3.96 18.09
CA GLY A 43 1.22 -3.74 17.76
C GLY A 43 1.41 -3.03 16.43
N THR A 44 2.63 -2.53 16.25
CA THR A 44 3.06 -1.93 14.99
C THR A 44 3.92 -2.93 14.25
N SER A 45 3.48 -3.34 13.06
CA SER A 45 4.27 -4.17 12.15
C SER A 45 4.77 -3.33 11.00
N SER A 46 6.00 -3.56 10.55
CA SER A 46 6.59 -2.81 9.44
C SER A 46 7.21 -3.75 8.42
N TRP A 47 7.03 -3.43 7.15
CA TRP A 47 7.55 -4.19 6.02
C TRP A 47 8.10 -3.24 4.97
N THR A 48 9.17 -3.65 4.29
CA THR A 48 9.79 -2.84 3.24
C THR A 48 9.24 -3.25 1.89
N PHE A 49 8.83 -2.26 1.09
CA PHE A 49 8.34 -2.43 -0.26
C PHE A 49 9.12 -1.55 -1.23
N ARG A 50 9.16 -1.95 -2.49
CA ARG A 50 9.48 -1.05 -3.60
C ARG A 50 8.21 -0.42 -4.11
N VAL A 51 8.22 0.91 -4.18
CA VAL A 51 7.05 1.68 -4.58
C VAL A 51 7.39 2.74 -5.61
N VAL A 52 6.42 3.05 -6.45
CA VAL A 52 6.43 4.23 -7.31
C VAL A 52 5.30 5.14 -6.86
N VAL A 53 5.61 6.41 -6.59
CA VAL A 53 4.64 7.42 -6.21
C VAL A 53 4.44 8.38 -7.38
N LEU A 54 3.19 8.58 -7.79
CA LEU A 54 2.81 9.45 -8.89
C LEU A 54 1.76 10.48 -8.43
N PRO A 55 1.68 11.64 -9.09
CA PRO A 55 0.54 12.53 -8.92
C PRO A 55 -0.76 11.79 -9.21
N PRO A 56 -1.87 12.13 -8.52
CA PRO A 56 -3.13 11.41 -8.68
C PRO A 56 -3.73 11.66 -10.07
N GLY A 57 -3.53 10.72 -10.99
CA GLY A 57 -3.97 10.85 -12.38
C GLY A 57 -5.24 10.07 -12.72
N MET A 58 -5.55 9.02 -11.96
CA MET A 58 -6.59 8.06 -12.31
C MET A 58 -7.73 7.96 -11.28
N ALA A 59 -7.87 8.90 -10.36
CA ALA A 59 -8.85 8.76 -9.27
C ALA A 59 -10.31 8.66 -9.74
N GLN A 60 -10.68 9.39 -10.79
CA GLN A 60 -12.02 9.26 -11.41
C GLN A 60 -12.28 7.86 -11.98
N ARG A 61 -11.25 7.20 -12.52
CA ARG A 61 -11.37 5.82 -13.05
C ARG A 61 -11.69 4.82 -11.93
N PHE A 62 -11.25 5.10 -10.72
CA PHE A 62 -11.42 4.25 -9.55
C PHE A 62 -12.57 4.68 -8.64
N GLY A 63 -13.31 5.73 -9.01
CA GLY A 63 -14.39 6.29 -8.19
C GLY A 63 -13.89 6.87 -6.86
N VAL A 64 -12.62 7.29 -6.81
CA VAL A 64 -11.99 7.84 -5.61
C VAL A 64 -12.20 9.36 -5.61
N ASP A 65 -12.82 9.87 -4.56
CA ASP A 65 -12.93 11.30 -4.34
C ASP A 65 -11.64 11.86 -3.72
N LEU A 66 -11.10 12.89 -4.36
CA LEU A 66 -9.87 13.57 -3.95
C LEU A 66 -10.12 14.98 -3.43
N GLU A 67 -11.38 15.43 -3.37
CA GLU A 67 -11.69 16.78 -2.94
C GLU A 67 -11.15 17.04 -1.52
N GLY A 68 -10.36 18.11 -1.39
CA GLY A 68 -9.71 18.49 -0.13
C GLY A 68 -8.55 17.61 0.33
N LYS A 69 -8.14 16.60 -0.46
CA LYS A 69 -7.07 15.66 -0.07
C LYS A 69 -5.76 15.96 -0.80
N ASN A 70 -4.65 15.97 -0.07
CA ASN A 70 -3.30 15.94 -0.65
C ASN A 70 -2.94 14.50 -1.03
N ALA A 71 -3.71 13.92 -1.96
CA ALA A 71 -3.56 12.53 -2.35
C ALA A 71 -2.45 12.35 -3.38
N ARG A 72 -1.67 11.27 -3.26
CA ARG A 72 -0.82 10.76 -4.33
C ARG A 72 -1.10 9.28 -4.57
N GLU A 73 -0.89 8.85 -5.79
CA GLU A 73 -1.07 7.46 -6.21
C GLU A 73 0.21 6.68 -5.94
N VAL A 74 0.08 5.49 -5.36
CA VAL A 74 1.20 4.65 -4.93
C VAL A 74 1.04 3.26 -5.55
N TYR A 75 2.05 2.84 -6.28
CA TYR A 75 2.14 1.53 -6.90
C TYR A 75 3.15 0.68 -6.13
N PHE A 76 2.70 -0.44 -5.57
CA PHE A 76 3.51 -1.39 -4.83
C PHE A 76 3.86 -2.59 -5.72
N ALA A 77 5.15 -2.93 -5.78
CA ALA A 77 5.57 -4.24 -6.23
C ALA A 77 5.29 -5.27 -5.12
N LEU A 78 4.58 -6.34 -5.47
CA LEU A 78 4.20 -7.40 -4.53
C LEU A 78 5.03 -8.67 -4.69
N ASP A 79 6.03 -8.66 -5.56
CA ASP A 79 6.82 -9.86 -5.79
C ASP A 79 7.65 -10.21 -4.54
N GLY A 80 7.38 -11.38 -3.96
CA GLY A 80 7.95 -11.80 -2.69
C GLY A 80 7.45 -11.01 -1.46
N ALA A 81 6.38 -10.20 -1.59
CA ALA A 81 5.87 -9.41 -0.50
C ALA A 81 5.26 -10.29 0.62
N PRO A 82 5.60 -10.04 1.90
CA PRO A 82 5.07 -10.82 3.03
C PRO A 82 3.63 -10.45 3.38
N VAL A 83 3.12 -9.30 2.90
CA VAL A 83 1.79 -8.79 3.23
C VAL A 83 1.24 -7.95 2.09
N LEU A 84 -0.09 -7.85 2.00
CA LEU A 84 -0.78 -6.92 1.12
C LEU A 84 -1.04 -5.59 1.83
N PRO A 85 -0.80 -4.43 1.17
CA PRO A 85 -1.22 -3.14 1.69
C PRO A 85 -2.73 -3.08 1.93
N GLN A 86 -3.15 -2.33 2.94
CA GLN A 86 -4.54 -2.15 3.34
C GLN A 86 -4.84 -0.67 3.61
N PRO A 87 -6.11 -0.24 3.47
CA PRO A 87 -6.51 1.06 3.96
C PRO A 87 -6.20 1.21 5.46
N GLY A 88 -5.70 2.37 5.86
CA GLY A 88 -5.22 2.65 7.22
C GLY A 88 -3.72 2.38 7.42
N ASP A 89 -3.07 1.67 6.52
CA ASP A 89 -1.61 1.50 6.58
C ASP A 89 -0.89 2.83 6.30
N ARG A 90 0.22 3.06 7.00
CA ARG A 90 1.08 4.22 6.81
C ARG A 90 2.25 3.86 5.92
N ILE A 91 2.53 4.68 4.92
CA ILE A 91 3.71 4.55 4.07
C ILE A 91 4.72 5.65 4.42
N THR A 92 5.99 5.26 4.56
CA THR A 92 7.13 6.16 4.77
C THR A 92 8.11 5.97 3.62
N LEU A 93 8.37 7.01 2.84
CA LEU A 93 9.36 6.98 1.77
C LEU A 93 10.77 7.09 2.35
N ALA A 94 11.79 6.66 1.58
CA ALA A 94 13.19 6.89 1.93
C ALA A 94 13.54 8.38 2.14
N THR A 95 12.77 9.30 1.56
CA THR A 95 12.91 10.77 1.77
C THR A 95 12.41 11.24 3.13
N GLY A 96 11.76 10.36 3.91
CA GLY A 96 11.13 10.69 5.19
C GLY A 96 9.70 11.22 5.08
N GLU A 97 9.19 11.44 3.87
CA GLU A 97 7.78 11.79 3.68
C GLU A 97 6.88 10.63 4.11
N THR A 98 5.78 10.93 4.80
CA THR A 98 4.78 9.94 5.20
C THR A 98 3.41 10.21 4.60
N GLY A 99 2.70 9.15 4.24
CA GLY A 99 1.30 9.20 3.85
C GLY A 99 0.48 8.08 4.48
N THR A 100 -0.83 8.26 4.56
CA THR A 100 -1.77 7.25 5.04
C THR A 100 -2.61 6.75 3.88
N LEU A 101 -2.61 5.44 3.66
CA LEU A 101 -3.37 4.79 2.60
C LEU A 101 -4.86 4.85 2.95
N PHE A 102 -5.69 5.39 2.08
CA PHE A 102 -7.15 5.47 2.31
C PHE A 102 -7.95 4.66 1.29
N TRP A 103 -7.35 4.32 0.16
CA TRP A 103 -7.92 3.45 -0.84
C TRP A 103 -6.84 2.52 -1.37
N VAL A 104 -7.17 1.23 -1.55
CA VAL A 104 -6.24 0.20 -2.00
C VAL A 104 -6.95 -0.78 -2.92
N GLN A 105 -6.34 -1.09 -4.05
CA GLN A 105 -6.77 -2.14 -4.98
C GLN A 105 -5.59 -3.03 -5.35
N THR A 106 -5.72 -4.32 -5.03
CA THR A 106 -4.75 -5.34 -5.42
C THR A 106 -5.20 -6.04 -6.68
N TYR A 107 -4.33 -6.10 -7.68
CA TYR A 107 -4.60 -6.77 -8.95
C TYR A 107 -4.08 -8.21 -8.90
N ASP A 108 -5.01 -9.15 -8.86
CA ASP A 108 -4.76 -10.58 -9.03
C ASP A 108 -5.69 -11.17 -10.12
N PRO A 109 -5.37 -10.96 -11.40
CA PRO A 109 -6.25 -11.34 -12.52
C PRO A 109 -6.34 -12.84 -12.78
N ALA A 110 -5.46 -13.65 -12.18
CA ALA A 110 -5.39 -15.10 -12.40
C ALA A 110 -5.62 -15.92 -11.13
N MET A 111 -5.78 -15.28 -9.97
CA MET A 111 -5.73 -15.93 -8.64
C MET A 111 -4.47 -16.76 -8.41
N ASP A 112 -3.39 -16.43 -9.12
CA ASP A 112 -2.10 -17.14 -9.12
C ASP A 112 -1.01 -16.28 -8.44
N GLY A 113 -1.44 -15.30 -7.66
CA GLY A 113 -0.58 -14.41 -6.91
C GLY A 113 -0.76 -12.95 -7.34
N PRO A 114 -0.92 -12.06 -6.36
CA PRO A 114 -1.17 -10.66 -6.62
C PRO A 114 0.06 -10.03 -7.29
N ILE A 115 -0.20 -9.30 -8.38
CA ILE A 115 0.81 -8.78 -9.28
C ILE A 115 1.34 -7.44 -8.77
N MET A 116 0.41 -6.56 -8.42
CA MET A 116 0.69 -5.21 -7.94
C MET A 116 -0.47 -4.75 -7.08
N THR A 117 -0.18 -3.82 -6.16
CA THR A 117 -1.21 -3.06 -5.46
C THR A 117 -1.12 -1.61 -5.91
N VAL A 118 -2.25 -1.04 -6.32
CA VAL A 118 -2.41 0.39 -6.53
C VAL A 118 -3.13 0.94 -5.32
N ALA A 119 -2.67 2.06 -4.79
CA ALA A 119 -3.30 2.70 -3.66
C ALA A 119 -3.26 4.21 -3.79
N TYR A 120 -4.18 4.89 -3.09
CA TYR A 120 -4.08 6.32 -2.86
C TYR A 120 -3.71 6.57 -1.41
N ALA A 121 -2.68 7.39 -1.22
CA ALA A 121 -2.20 7.83 0.08
C ALA A 121 -2.40 9.33 0.24
N GLU A 122 -2.86 9.76 1.41
CA GLU A 122 -2.97 11.16 1.80
C GLU A 122 -1.68 11.59 2.52
N TRP A 123 -1.01 12.61 2.00
CA TRP A 123 0.30 13.06 2.50
C TRP A 123 0.18 14.23 3.45
N GLY A 124 0.92 14.16 4.55
CA GLY A 124 0.90 15.20 5.58
C GLY A 124 -0.37 15.18 6.45
N ALA A 125 -1.14 14.09 6.41
CA ALA A 125 -2.18 13.86 7.42
C ALA A 125 -1.51 13.74 8.81
N PRO A 126 -1.99 14.48 9.82
CA PRO A 126 -1.44 14.47 11.18
C PRO A 126 -1.52 13.09 11.85
#